data_AF-A0A0Q5LXY8-F1
#
_entry.id   AF-A0A0Q5LXY8-F1
#
_cell.length_a   1.000
_cell.length_b   1.000
_cell.length_c   1.000
_cell.angle_alpha   90.00
_cell.angle_beta   90.00
_cell.angle_gamma   90.00
#
_symmetry.space_group_name_H-M   'P 1'
#
loop_
_entity.id
_entity.type
_entity.pdbx_description
1 polymer ?
#
loop_
_entity_poly.entity_id
_entity_poly.type
_entity_poly.pdbx_seq_one_letter_code
_entity_poly.pdbx_strand_id
1 'polypeptide(L)'
;MTWLSFLAVLAAIVFVWCAIPSLWVLMLPGVPVEHRRAAARHFARASVRGLAMLPADVLAPLVVPFALLGTRWESEQLPRWARWWDNDVGLNGDNFPVWVADPDSSLGRPLPVPLEDTAEVRALCYWAKGHHPRSFWARFVWLGLRNRASALALSLGEPADYSQPVTEWGDPATSREREGWHLRVHAGIYQFYSVRKLGPLALRTNYGNKLNFLSLHRPRLPVVCITASLLAWKGKPEQAATA
;
A
#
# COMPACT_ATOMS: atom_id res chain seq x y z
N MET A 1 -30.78 9.40 16.96
CA MET A 1 -29.39 9.85 16.71
C MET A 1 -29.44 10.90 15.62
N THR A 2 -28.97 12.13 15.87
CA THR A 2 -29.01 13.20 14.86
C THR A 2 -27.84 13.04 13.87
N TRP A 3 -27.94 13.62 12.68
CA TRP A 3 -26.84 13.66 11.70
C TRP A 3 -25.54 14.22 12.30
N LEU A 4 -25.65 15.23 13.17
CA LEU A 4 -24.51 15.80 13.88
C LEU A 4 -23.85 14.79 14.82
N SER A 5 -24.63 14.02 15.58
CA SER A 5 -24.09 12.95 16.43
C SER A 5 -23.37 11.87 15.61
N PHE A 6 -23.94 11.49 14.45
CA PHE A 6 -23.30 10.52 13.55
C PHE A 6 -21.96 11.02 13.01
N LEU A 7 -21.92 12.26 12.51
CA LEU A 7 -20.69 12.86 11.98
C LEU A 7 -19.63 13.03 13.08
N ALA A 8 -20.03 13.39 14.29
CA ALA A 8 -19.11 13.49 15.43
C ALA A 8 -18.50 12.13 15.79
N VAL A 9 -19.30 11.06 15.81
CA VAL A 9 -18.81 9.70 16.06
C VAL A 9 -17.85 9.26 14.96
N LEU A 10 -18.19 9.51 13.68
CA LEU A 10 -17.32 9.18 12.56
C LEU A 10 -15.98 9.94 12.64
N ALA A 11 -16.03 11.24 12.93
CA ALA A 11 -14.83 12.06 13.11
C ALA A 11 -13.97 11.54 14.27
N ALA A 12 -14.58 11.13 15.39
CA ALA A 12 -13.86 10.53 16.51
C ALA A 12 -13.18 9.21 16.14
N ILE A 13 -13.87 8.33 15.40
CA ILE A 13 -13.30 7.07 14.90
C ILE A 13 -12.09 7.35 14.01
N VAL A 14 -12.23 8.27 13.04
CA VAL A 14 -11.16 8.65 12.12
C VAL A 14 -9.99 9.28 12.87
N PHE A 15 -10.26 10.13 13.86
CA PHE A 15 -9.24 10.73 14.71
C PHE A 15 -8.45 9.65 15.48
N VAL A 16 -9.15 8.73 16.15
CA VAL A 16 -8.52 7.62 16.88
C VAL A 16 -7.70 6.75 15.93
N TRP A 17 -8.25 6.42 14.76
CA TRP A 17 -7.55 5.66 13.72
C TRP A 17 -6.23 6.32 13.31
N CYS A 18 -6.20 7.65 13.20
CA CYS A 18 -5.01 8.41 12.84
C CYS A 18 -4.03 8.61 14.01
N ALA A 19 -4.55 8.72 15.23
CA ALA A 19 -3.75 8.97 16.42
C ALA A 19 -3.01 7.72 16.91
N ILE A 20 -3.61 6.53 16.80
CA ILE A 20 -3.06 5.28 17.35
C ILE A 20 -1.59 5.05 16.95
N PRO A 21 -1.19 5.11 15.66
CA PRO A 21 0.20 4.86 15.27
C PRO A 21 1.16 5.93 15.79
N SER A 22 0.70 7.19 15.85
CA SER A 22 1.46 8.32 16.38
C SER A 22 1.72 8.19 17.89
N LEU A 23 0.80 7.57 18.63
CA LEU A 23 0.96 7.29 20.05
C LEU A 23 1.76 6.01 20.29
N TRP A 24 1.52 4.96 19.51
CA TRP A 24 2.19 3.67 19.65
C TRP A 24 3.70 3.79 19.43
N VAL A 25 4.13 4.57 18.43
CA VAL A 25 5.56 4.76 18.15
C VAL A 25 6.34 5.36 19.33
N LEU A 26 5.67 6.11 20.22
CA LEU A 26 6.27 6.66 21.43
C LEU A 26 6.64 5.58 22.46
N MET A 27 6.09 4.37 22.34
CA MET A 27 6.29 3.27 23.27
C MET A 27 7.19 2.16 22.71
N LEU A 28 7.75 2.31 21.50
CA LEU A 28 8.58 1.26 20.90
C LEU A 28 9.90 1.08 21.66
N PRO A 29 10.24 -0.17 22.06
CA PRO A 29 11.50 -0.45 22.76
C PRO A 29 12.69 -0.36 21.79
N GLY A 30 13.86 0.00 22.31
CA GLY A 30 15.09 0.07 21.51
C GLY A 30 15.18 1.23 20.50
N VAL A 31 14.13 2.06 20.39
CA VAL A 31 14.14 3.25 19.53
C VAL A 31 14.51 4.50 20.35
N PRO A 32 15.53 5.28 19.96
CA PRO A 32 15.87 6.53 20.63
C PRO A 32 14.66 7.47 20.73
N VAL A 33 14.56 8.21 21.85
CA VAL A 33 13.43 9.11 22.14
C VAL A 33 13.20 10.13 21.02
N GLU A 34 14.29 10.64 20.44
CA GLU A 34 14.26 11.60 19.34
C GLU A 34 13.56 11.03 18.11
N HIS A 35 13.92 9.80 17.70
CA HIS A 35 13.27 9.14 16.57
C HIS A 35 11.82 8.79 16.85
N ARG A 36 11.47 8.39 18.09
CA ARG A 36 10.07 8.15 18.48
C ARG A 36 9.22 9.42 18.34
N ARG A 37 9.71 10.56 18.84
CA ARG A 37 9.03 11.86 18.73
C ARG A 37 8.93 12.34 17.28
N ALA A 38 10.00 12.20 16.51
CA ALA A 38 10.02 12.57 15.10
C ALA A 38 9.04 11.70 14.28
N ALA A 39 9.04 10.39 14.51
CA ALA A 39 8.11 9.47 13.88
C ALA A 39 6.65 9.80 14.23
N ALA A 40 6.34 10.10 15.51
CA ALA A 40 5.00 10.48 15.93
C ALA A 40 4.49 11.75 15.20
N ARG A 41 5.35 12.77 15.08
CA ARG A 41 5.02 14.00 14.32
C ARG A 41 4.86 13.71 12.83
N HIS A 42 5.73 12.88 12.28
CA HIS A 42 5.66 12.45 10.88
C HIS A 42 4.35 11.70 10.61
N PHE A 43 3.95 10.77 11.48
CA PHE A 43 2.72 10.02 11.37
C PHE A 43 1.48 10.92 11.45
N ALA A 44 1.44 11.89 12.36
CA ALA A 44 0.35 12.87 12.39
C ALA A 44 0.22 13.66 11.07
N ARG A 45 1.34 14.07 10.46
CA ARG A 45 1.34 14.74 9.14
C ARG A 45 0.90 13.80 8.02
N ALA A 46 1.40 12.57 8.03
CA ALA A 46 1.01 11.53 7.09
C ALA A 46 -0.49 11.21 7.19
N SER A 47 -1.07 11.20 8.41
CA SER A 47 -2.50 11.03 8.62
C SER A 47 -3.31 12.06 7.87
N VAL A 48 -2.95 13.35 7.95
CA VAL A 48 -3.67 14.43 7.24
C VAL A 48 -3.67 14.18 5.73
N ARG A 49 -2.54 13.76 5.16
CA ARG A 49 -2.45 13.40 3.73
C ARG A 49 -3.25 12.13 3.42
N GLY A 50 -3.20 11.12 4.29
CA GLY A 50 -3.96 9.88 4.18
C GLY A 50 -5.47 10.11 4.23
N LEU A 51 -5.95 11.11 4.99
CA LEU A 51 -7.37 11.48 5.00
C LEU A 51 -7.85 11.98 3.64
N ALA A 52 -6.98 12.65 2.87
CA ALA A 52 -7.31 13.05 1.50
C ALA A 52 -7.48 11.85 0.56
N MET A 53 -6.89 10.69 0.88
CA MET A 53 -7.08 9.46 0.11
C MET A 53 -8.39 8.73 0.44
N LEU A 54 -8.91 8.89 1.65
CA LEU A 54 -10.05 8.10 2.13
C LEU A 54 -11.27 8.19 1.19
N PRO A 55 -11.67 9.36 0.66
CA PRO A 55 -12.77 9.42 -0.30
C PRO A 55 -12.48 8.61 -1.57
N ALA A 56 -11.28 8.70 -2.13
CA ALA A 56 -10.91 7.93 -3.32
C ALA A 56 -10.90 6.42 -3.02
N ASP A 57 -10.33 5.99 -1.90
CA ASP A 57 -10.29 4.60 -1.49
C ASP A 57 -11.70 4.01 -1.29
N VAL A 58 -12.60 4.74 -0.62
CA VAL A 58 -14.00 4.33 -0.37
C VAL A 58 -14.81 4.31 -1.66
N LEU A 59 -14.62 5.28 -2.55
CA LEU A 59 -15.40 5.39 -3.79
C LEU A 59 -14.90 4.49 -4.92
N ALA A 60 -13.71 3.90 -4.83
CA ALA A 60 -13.13 3.11 -5.93
C ALA A 60 -14.05 1.97 -6.42
N PRO A 61 -14.73 1.18 -5.57
CA PRO A 61 -15.64 0.13 -6.03
C PRO A 61 -16.82 0.66 -6.87
N LEU A 62 -17.20 1.93 -6.68
CA LEU A 62 -18.28 2.59 -7.41
C LEU A 62 -17.76 3.29 -8.66
N VAL A 63 -16.67 4.06 -8.55
CA VAL A 63 -16.16 4.92 -9.63
C VAL A 63 -15.39 4.14 -10.69
N VAL A 64 -14.58 3.15 -10.28
CA VAL A 64 -13.71 2.39 -11.19
C VAL A 64 -14.50 1.65 -12.27
N PRO A 65 -15.62 0.95 -12.00
CA PRO A 65 -16.43 0.33 -13.05
C PRO A 65 -16.83 1.31 -14.16
N PHE A 66 -17.28 2.53 -13.82
CA PHE A 66 -17.64 3.54 -14.81
C PHE A 66 -16.44 4.04 -15.61
N ALA A 67 -15.29 4.22 -14.95
CA ALA A 67 -14.05 4.54 -15.64
C ALA A 67 -13.64 3.44 -16.63
N LEU A 68 -13.82 2.17 -16.24
CA LEU A 68 -13.48 1.01 -17.07
C LEU A 68 -14.39 0.85 -18.29
N LEU A 69 -15.66 1.26 -18.24
CA LEU A 69 -16.54 1.26 -19.41
C LEU A 69 -15.97 2.12 -20.56
N GLY A 70 -15.25 3.19 -20.24
CA GLY A 70 -14.56 4.05 -21.20
C GLY A 70 -13.10 3.67 -21.48
N THR A 71 -12.60 2.57 -20.91
CA THR A 71 -11.19 2.17 -21.00
C THR A 71 -11.01 1.10 -22.06
N ARG A 72 -10.14 1.34 -23.05
CA ARG A 72 -9.89 0.41 -24.14
C ARG A 72 -9.06 -0.79 -23.68
N TRP A 73 -9.06 -1.86 -24.47
CA TRP A 73 -8.27 -3.06 -24.19
C TRP A 73 -6.78 -2.73 -24.06
N GLU A 74 -6.26 -1.91 -24.98
CA GLU A 74 -4.85 -1.54 -25.10
C GLU A 74 -4.41 -0.49 -24.07
N SER A 75 -5.33 0.06 -23.29
CA SER A 75 -5.02 1.12 -22.32
C SER A 75 -4.11 0.61 -21.19
N GLU A 76 -3.10 1.41 -20.83
CA GLU A 76 -2.23 1.19 -19.66
C GLU A 76 -2.67 1.95 -18.41
N GLN A 77 -3.78 2.65 -18.53
CA GLN A 77 -4.05 3.82 -17.74
C GLN A 77 -5.56 4.12 -17.87
N LEU A 78 -6.25 4.47 -16.77
CA LEU A 78 -7.65 4.91 -16.79
C LEU A 78 -7.90 6.18 -17.65
N PRO A 79 -9.14 6.64 -17.84
CA PRO A 79 -9.40 7.97 -18.39
C PRO A 79 -8.82 9.07 -17.49
N ARG A 80 -8.46 10.23 -18.07
CA ARG A 80 -7.81 11.33 -17.33
C ARG A 80 -8.56 11.76 -16.07
N TRP A 81 -9.88 11.83 -16.13
CA TRP A 81 -10.73 12.23 -15.00
C TRP A 81 -10.71 11.21 -13.84
N ALA A 82 -10.34 9.96 -14.11
CA ALA A 82 -10.28 8.86 -13.14
C ALA A 82 -8.84 8.48 -12.73
N ARG A 83 -7.83 9.25 -13.17
CA ARG A 83 -6.39 8.97 -12.92
C ARG A 83 -6.03 8.81 -11.45
N TRP A 84 -6.80 9.40 -10.54
CA TRP A 84 -6.56 9.25 -9.11
C TRP A 84 -6.76 7.81 -8.61
N TRP A 85 -7.57 7.02 -9.31
CA TRP A 85 -7.83 5.61 -9.03
C TRP A 85 -6.93 4.64 -9.78
N ASP A 86 -6.00 5.14 -10.60
CA ASP A 86 -4.97 4.27 -11.18
C ASP A 86 -4.08 3.66 -10.09
N ASN A 87 -3.29 2.69 -10.52
CA ASN A 87 -2.25 2.09 -9.72
C ASN A 87 -0.90 2.73 -9.99
N ASP A 88 -0.02 2.76 -8.98
CA ASP A 88 1.35 3.26 -9.10
C ASP A 88 2.25 2.38 -10.00
N VAL A 89 1.85 1.13 -10.21
CA VAL A 89 2.57 0.16 -11.04
C VAL A 89 1.93 0.02 -12.43
N GLY A 90 0.59 0.00 -12.51
CA GLY A 90 -0.15 0.00 -13.77
C GLY A 90 -1.59 -0.48 -13.64
N LEU A 91 -2.46 -0.06 -14.56
CA LEU A 91 -3.87 -0.47 -14.62
C LEU A 91 -4.04 -2.01 -14.73
N ASN A 92 -3.08 -2.67 -15.38
CA ASN A 92 -3.14 -4.08 -15.75
C ASN A 92 -2.45 -5.01 -14.74
N GLY A 93 -2.15 -4.53 -13.53
CA GLY A 93 -1.49 -5.33 -12.48
C GLY A 93 -0.02 -5.01 -12.27
N ASP A 94 0.64 -5.85 -11.47
CA ASP A 94 2.06 -5.74 -11.10
C ASP A 94 2.94 -6.91 -11.55
N ASN A 95 2.34 -7.93 -12.18
CA ASN A 95 3.04 -9.13 -12.64
C ASN A 95 3.35 -9.04 -14.15
N PHE A 96 4.34 -8.22 -14.51
CA PHE A 96 4.73 -8.02 -15.90
C PHE A 96 5.75 -9.07 -16.36
N PRO A 97 5.65 -9.53 -17.62
CA PRO A 97 6.52 -10.57 -18.14
C PRO A 97 7.96 -10.10 -18.37
N VAL A 98 8.16 -8.81 -18.65
CA VAL A 98 9.47 -8.24 -18.98
C VAL A 98 9.63 -6.87 -18.33
N TRP A 99 10.80 -6.67 -17.72
CA TRP A 99 11.27 -5.38 -17.24
C TRP A 99 12.46 -4.95 -18.10
N VAL A 100 12.41 -3.74 -18.65
CA VAL A 100 13.49 -3.18 -19.45
C VAL A 100 14.25 -2.14 -18.64
N ALA A 101 15.56 -2.02 -18.83
CA ALA A 101 16.35 -1.00 -18.14
C ALA A 101 15.75 0.40 -18.34
N ASP A 102 15.68 1.16 -17.25
CA ASP A 102 15.15 2.51 -17.22
C ASP A 102 16.27 3.42 -16.69
N PRO A 103 16.74 4.41 -17.46
CA PRO A 103 17.81 5.31 -17.01
C PRO A 103 17.43 6.09 -15.74
N ASP A 104 16.13 6.25 -15.47
CA ASP A 104 15.61 6.98 -14.31
C ASP A 104 15.25 6.05 -13.12
N SER A 105 15.39 4.72 -13.28
CA SER A 105 15.01 3.72 -12.26
C SER A 105 15.83 2.43 -12.38
N SER A 106 16.52 2.03 -11.31
CA SER A 106 17.33 0.79 -11.34
C SER A 106 16.50 -0.50 -11.41
N LEU A 107 15.17 -0.43 -11.18
CA LEU A 107 14.26 -1.57 -11.41
C LEU A 107 13.95 -1.82 -12.89
N GLY A 108 14.22 -0.83 -13.74
CA GLY A 108 13.64 -0.82 -15.06
C GLY A 108 12.18 -0.36 -15.10
N ARG A 109 11.65 -0.28 -16.31
CA ARG A 109 10.24 0.00 -16.61
C ARG A 109 9.58 -1.31 -17.04
N PRO A 110 8.38 -1.65 -16.51
CA PRO A 110 7.68 -2.82 -16.99
C PRO A 110 7.20 -2.60 -18.43
N LEU A 111 7.37 -3.60 -19.29
CA LEU A 111 6.68 -3.61 -20.57
C LEU A 111 5.18 -3.82 -20.35
N PRO A 112 4.32 -3.24 -21.21
CA PRO A 112 2.89 -3.50 -21.17
C PRO A 112 2.59 -4.99 -21.16
N VAL A 113 1.53 -5.39 -20.44
CA VAL A 113 0.99 -6.75 -20.53
C VAL A 113 0.67 -7.04 -22.01
N PRO A 114 0.98 -8.23 -22.55
CA PRO A 114 0.66 -8.51 -23.95
C PRO A 114 -0.83 -8.33 -24.28
N LEU A 115 -1.15 -8.13 -25.57
CA LEU A 115 -2.53 -7.90 -26.02
C LEU A 115 -3.26 -9.21 -26.31
N GLU A 116 -2.50 -10.22 -26.70
CA GLU A 116 -2.97 -11.57 -27.01
C GLU A 116 -3.53 -12.28 -25.78
N ASP A 117 -4.66 -12.93 -25.97
CA ASP A 117 -5.33 -13.66 -24.90
C ASP A 117 -4.89 -15.12 -24.89
N THR A 118 -3.71 -15.39 -24.33
CA THR A 118 -3.16 -16.75 -24.16
C THR A 118 -3.24 -17.22 -22.72
N ALA A 119 -3.06 -18.53 -22.50
CA ALA A 119 -3.05 -19.12 -21.16
C ALA A 119 -1.92 -18.54 -20.29
N GLU A 120 -0.76 -18.28 -20.89
CA GLU A 120 0.43 -17.71 -20.24
C GLU A 120 0.15 -16.27 -19.78
N VAL A 121 -0.51 -15.46 -20.62
CA VAL A 121 -0.86 -14.09 -20.25
C VAL A 121 -1.94 -14.04 -19.18
N ARG A 122 -2.95 -14.93 -19.24
CA ARG A 122 -3.94 -15.08 -18.17
C ARG A 122 -3.31 -15.53 -16.85
N ALA A 123 -2.26 -16.34 -16.89
CA ALA A 123 -1.53 -16.77 -15.70
C ALA A 123 -0.83 -15.61 -14.96
N LEU A 124 -0.56 -14.49 -15.64
CA LEU A 124 -0.05 -13.27 -14.99
C LEU A 124 -1.06 -12.70 -13.97
N CYS A 125 -2.37 -12.89 -14.20
CA CYS A 125 -3.47 -12.34 -13.43
C CYS A 125 -3.77 -13.14 -12.14
N TYR A 126 -2.81 -13.23 -11.23
CA TYR A 126 -2.97 -13.99 -9.99
C TYR A 126 -4.08 -13.45 -9.05
N TRP A 127 -4.52 -12.20 -9.24
CA TRP A 127 -5.57 -11.55 -8.45
C TRP A 127 -6.98 -11.80 -8.96
N ALA A 128 -7.15 -12.18 -10.24
CA ALA A 128 -8.43 -12.58 -10.83
C ALA A 128 -8.18 -13.79 -11.73
N LYS A 129 -8.03 -14.96 -11.11
CA LYS A 129 -7.61 -16.21 -11.76
C LYS A 129 -8.50 -16.55 -12.97
N GLY A 130 -7.86 -16.93 -14.07
CA GLY A 130 -8.53 -17.28 -15.32
C GLY A 130 -8.90 -16.10 -16.22
N HIS A 131 -8.72 -14.87 -15.75
CA HIS A 131 -8.96 -13.68 -16.54
C HIS A 131 -7.67 -13.11 -17.12
N HIS A 132 -7.78 -12.49 -18.30
CA HIS A 132 -6.71 -11.67 -18.84
C HIS A 132 -6.51 -10.41 -17.96
N PRO A 133 -5.28 -9.95 -17.67
CA PRO A 133 -5.04 -8.76 -16.84
C PRO A 133 -5.72 -7.48 -17.37
N ARG A 134 -5.91 -7.38 -18.70
CA ARG A 134 -6.61 -6.28 -19.39
C ARG A 134 -8.13 -6.37 -19.36
N SER A 135 -8.68 -7.50 -18.94
CA SER A 135 -10.14 -7.68 -18.87
C SER A 135 -10.77 -6.72 -17.88
N PHE A 136 -12.04 -6.35 -18.13
CA PHE A 136 -12.80 -5.49 -17.24
C PHE A 136 -12.77 -6.00 -15.79
N TRP A 137 -13.03 -7.30 -15.61
CA TRP A 137 -13.05 -7.91 -14.28
C TRP A 137 -11.69 -7.85 -13.58
N ALA A 138 -10.60 -8.20 -14.27
CA ALA A 138 -9.27 -8.15 -13.69
C ALA A 138 -8.89 -6.73 -13.26
N ARG A 139 -9.18 -5.72 -14.10
CA ARG A 139 -8.94 -4.31 -13.79
C ARG A 139 -9.81 -3.81 -12.63
N PHE A 140 -11.07 -4.25 -12.57
CA PHE A 140 -11.96 -3.90 -11.47
C PHE A 140 -11.51 -4.50 -10.14
N VAL A 141 -11.14 -5.79 -10.11
CA VAL A 141 -10.57 -6.41 -8.90
C VAL A 141 -9.29 -5.70 -8.48
N TRP A 142 -8.44 -5.34 -9.44
CA TRP A 142 -7.18 -4.64 -9.17
C TRP A 142 -7.39 -3.23 -8.59
N LEU A 143 -8.06 -2.34 -9.32
CA LEU A 143 -8.19 -0.92 -8.98
C LEU A 143 -9.39 -0.60 -8.09
N GLY A 144 -10.49 -1.34 -8.24
CA GLY A 144 -11.74 -1.11 -7.52
C GLY A 144 -11.75 -1.75 -6.13
N LEU A 145 -11.05 -2.88 -5.94
CA LEU A 145 -11.14 -3.68 -4.71
C LEU A 145 -9.81 -3.83 -3.97
N ARG A 146 -8.70 -4.10 -4.66
CA ARG A 146 -7.44 -4.53 -4.03
C ARG A 146 -6.46 -3.38 -3.76
N ASN A 147 -6.06 -2.64 -4.79
CA ASN A 147 -5.00 -1.63 -4.75
C ASN A 147 -5.52 -0.24 -5.13
N ARG A 148 -6.64 0.11 -4.49
CA ARG A 148 -7.42 1.31 -4.72
C ARG A 148 -6.58 2.58 -4.53
N ALA A 149 -6.69 3.51 -5.47
CA ALA A 149 -6.13 4.87 -5.40
C ALA A 149 -4.63 4.94 -5.02
N SER A 150 -3.83 3.96 -5.46
CA SER A 150 -2.40 3.93 -5.16
C SER A 150 -1.60 4.97 -5.93
N ALA A 151 -2.06 5.38 -7.12
CA ALA A 151 -1.52 6.55 -7.82
C ALA A 151 -1.69 7.85 -7.00
N LEU A 152 -2.86 8.04 -6.38
CA LEU A 152 -3.09 9.17 -5.47
C LEU A 152 -2.15 9.09 -4.25
N ALA A 153 -1.98 7.90 -3.68
CA ALA A 153 -1.05 7.67 -2.57
C ALA A 153 0.39 8.10 -2.91
N LEU A 154 0.84 7.80 -4.13
CA LEU A 154 2.16 8.18 -4.63
C LEU A 154 2.27 9.70 -4.84
N SER A 155 1.23 10.34 -5.38
CA SER A 155 1.19 11.79 -5.59
C SER A 155 1.26 12.57 -4.27
N LEU A 156 0.63 12.05 -3.21
CA LEU A 156 0.67 12.59 -1.85
C LEU A 156 1.89 12.14 -1.04
N GLY A 157 2.73 11.30 -1.63
CA GLY A 157 3.95 10.79 -1.04
C GLY A 157 5.07 11.83 -0.94
N GLU A 158 6.20 11.42 -0.40
CA GLU A 158 7.41 12.26 -0.24
C GLU A 158 8.48 11.83 -1.25
N PRO A 159 9.37 12.72 -1.71
CA PRO A 159 10.48 12.34 -2.58
C PRO A 159 11.48 11.42 -1.85
N ALA A 160 12.06 10.47 -2.58
CA ALA A 160 13.17 9.66 -2.08
C ALA A 160 14.51 10.41 -2.23
N ASP A 161 15.33 10.39 -1.18
CA ASP A 161 16.70 10.95 -1.21
C ASP A 161 17.75 9.83 -1.09
N TYR A 162 18.24 9.31 -2.20
CA TYR A 162 19.20 8.21 -2.22
C TYR A 162 20.59 8.55 -1.66
N SER A 163 20.86 9.83 -1.32
CA SER A 163 22.09 10.20 -0.63
C SER A 163 22.07 9.85 0.86
N GLN A 164 20.87 9.59 1.42
CA GLN A 164 20.68 9.31 2.84
C GLN A 164 20.55 7.80 3.09
N PRO A 165 21.10 7.29 4.21
CA PRO A 165 20.94 5.90 4.57
C PRO A 165 19.52 5.63 5.11
N VAL A 166 19.12 4.36 5.05
CA VAL A 166 17.97 3.86 5.79
C VAL A 166 18.43 3.37 7.15
N THR A 167 17.84 3.91 8.22
CA THR A 167 18.01 3.38 9.57
C THR A 167 16.77 2.60 9.97
N GLU A 168 16.94 1.43 10.58
CA GLU A 168 15.86 0.53 10.95
C GLU A 168 16.00 0.03 12.39
N TRP A 169 14.88 -0.11 13.08
CA TRP A 169 14.75 -0.72 14.41
C TRP A 169 13.68 -1.81 14.39
N GLY A 170 13.80 -2.80 15.28
CA GLY A 170 12.87 -3.93 15.38
C GLY A 170 13.33 -5.11 14.52
N ASP A 171 12.38 -5.81 13.90
CA ASP A 171 12.62 -6.98 13.08
C ASP A 171 12.35 -6.69 11.59
N PRO A 172 13.39 -6.51 10.76
CA PRO A 172 13.27 -6.28 9.31
C PRO A 172 12.54 -7.39 8.57
N ALA A 173 12.57 -8.61 9.09
CA ALA A 173 11.93 -9.78 8.48
C ALA A 173 10.43 -9.88 8.78
N THR A 174 9.87 -8.92 9.56
CA THR A 174 8.44 -8.84 9.85
C THR A 174 7.63 -8.85 8.54
N SER A 175 6.73 -9.82 8.40
CA SER A 175 5.93 -10.03 7.21
C SER A 175 4.65 -10.80 7.53
N ARG A 176 3.86 -11.21 6.54
CA ARG A 176 2.68 -12.08 6.76
C ARG A 176 3.05 -13.52 7.18
N GLU A 177 4.34 -13.81 7.25
CA GLU A 177 4.90 -15.11 7.62
C GLU A 177 5.62 -15.07 8.96
N ARG A 178 5.90 -13.87 9.48
CA ARG A 178 6.69 -13.64 10.68
C ARG A 178 6.13 -12.45 11.45
N GLU A 179 5.65 -12.73 12.65
CA GLU A 179 5.14 -11.70 13.57
C GLU A 179 6.29 -10.81 14.03
N GLY A 180 5.98 -9.53 14.22
CA GLY A 180 6.96 -8.55 14.64
C GLY A 180 6.55 -7.13 14.29
N TRP A 181 7.50 -6.23 14.44
CA TRP A 181 7.38 -4.85 14.01
C TRP A 181 8.74 -4.33 13.57
N HIS A 182 8.74 -3.33 12.71
CA HIS A 182 9.91 -2.50 12.47
C HIS A 182 9.51 -1.04 12.26
N LEU A 183 10.43 -0.16 12.63
CA LEU A 183 10.39 1.27 12.33
C LEU A 183 11.57 1.57 11.42
N ARG A 184 11.31 2.20 10.27
CA ARG A 184 12.33 2.65 9.34
C ARG A 184 12.29 4.17 9.24
N VAL A 185 13.46 4.77 9.02
CA VAL A 185 13.60 6.18 8.67
C VAL A 185 14.54 6.35 7.50
N HIS A 186 14.18 7.29 6.62
CA HIS A 186 14.95 7.71 5.45
C HIS A 186 14.81 9.21 5.29
N ALA A 187 15.89 10.00 5.42
CA ALA A 187 15.83 11.46 5.29
C ALA A 187 14.70 12.14 6.13
N GLY A 188 14.44 11.63 7.34
CA GLY A 188 13.35 12.11 8.21
C GLY A 188 11.94 11.65 7.84
N ILE A 189 11.79 10.82 6.81
CA ILE A 189 10.55 10.15 6.40
C ILE A 189 10.48 8.82 7.15
N TYR A 190 9.35 8.55 7.81
CA TYR A 190 9.20 7.36 8.65
C TYR A 190 8.19 6.36 8.09
N GLN A 191 8.47 5.07 8.31
CA GLN A 191 7.53 3.98 8.14
C GLN A 191 7.46 3.13 9.42
N PHE A 192 6.26 2.92 9.94
CA PHE A 192 6.01 1.89 10.93
C PHE A 192 5.25 0.73 10.29
N TYR A 193 5.75 -0.49 10.47
CA TYR A 193 5.10 -1.70 9.99
C TYR A 193 5.05 -2.71 11.14
N SER A 194 3.90 -3.31 11.36
CA SER A 194 3.75 -4.41 12.32
C SER A 194 2.81 -5.46 11.79
N VAL A 195 3.08 -6.70 12.16
CA VAL A 195 2.21 -7.84 11.88
C VAL A 195 2.08 -8.65 13.16
N ARG A 196 0.85 -8.97 13.53
CA ARG A 196 0.52 -9.88 14.62
C ARG A 196 -0.30 -11.05 14.07
N LYS A 197 0.05 -12.28 14.44
CA LYS A 197 -0.70 -13.48 14.10
C LYS A 197 -1.94 -13.57 14.97
N LEU A 198 -3.09 -13.79 14.34
CA LEU A 198 -4.40 -14.01 14.96
C LEU A 198 -5.01 -15.28 14.37
N GLY A 199 -4.52 -16.45 14.80
CA GLY A 199 -4.92 -17.74 14.25
C GLY A 199 -4.58 -17.84 12.74
N PRO A 200 -5.58 -18.06 11.85
CA PRO A 200 -5.36 -18.10 10.40
C PRO A 200 -5.23 -16.70 9.78
N LEU A 201 -5.34 -15.63 10.57
CA LEU A 201 -5.27 -14.25 10.12
C LEU A 201 -3.98 -13.56 10.61
N ALA A 202 -3.64 -12.47 9.95
CA ALA A 202 -2.58 -11.55 10.27
C ALA A 202 -3.20 -10.16 10.42
N LEU A 203 -3.07 -9.55 11.60
CA LEU A 203 -3.38 -8.14 11.80
C LEU A 203 -2.14 -7.33 11.44
N ARG A 204 -2.25 -6.50 10.41
CA ARG A 204 -1.15 -5.67 9.90
C ARG A 204 -1.42 -4.19 10.14
N THR A 205 -0.40 -3.49 10.61
CA THR A 205 -0.29 -2.03 10.58
C THR A 205 0.78 -1.64 9.55
N ASN A 206 0.52 -0.63 8.73
CA ASN A 206 1.52 0.00 7.87
C ASN A 206 1.24 1.50 7.81
N TYR A 207 2.12 2.31 8.39
CA TYR A 207 1.84 3.72 8.66
C TYR A 207 3.02 4.63 8.32
N GLY A 208 2.73 5.84 7.82
CA GLY A 208 3.73 6.82 7.38
C GLY A 208 3.88 6.81 5.86
N ASN A 209 5.09 6.56 5.36
CA ASN A 209 5.34 6.40 3.93
C ASN A 209 5.98 5.04 3.64
N LYS A 210 5.70 4.45 2.48
CA LYS A 210 6.22 3.13 2.10
C LYS A 210 7.71 3.19 1.76
N LEU A 211 8.59 2.99 2.73
CA LEU A 211 10.04 2.97 2.55
C LEU A 211 10.57 1.71 1.86
N ASN A 212 9.77 0.65 1.75
CA ASN A 212 10.10 -0.48 0.87
C ASN A 212 10.19 -0.08 -0.62
N PHE A 213 9.73 1.12 -0.99
CA PHE A 213 9.91 1.65 -2.34
C PHE A 213 11.35 2.11 -2.62
N LEU A 214 12.17 2.27 -1.57
CA LEU A 214 13.60 2.57 -1.73
C LEU A 214 14.37 1.40 -2.33
N SER A 215 14.09 0.16 -1.91
CA SER A 215 14.71 -1.02 -2.54
C SER A 215 14.25 -1.19 -4.00
N LEU A 216 13.09 -0.63 -4.31
CA LEU A 216 12.54 -0.53 -5.66
C LEU A 216 13.03 0.72 -6.42
N HIS A 217 13.96 1.48 -5.87
CA HIS A 217 14.51 2.71 -6.47
C HIS A 217 13.44 3.65 -7.06
N ARG A 218 12.29 3.77 -6.37
CA ARG A 218 11.20 4.65 -6.78
C ARG A 218 11.45 6.09 -6.31
N PRO A 219 11.24 7.09 -7.18
CA PRO A 219 11.55 8.49 -6.86
C PRO A 219 10.64 9.10 -5.79
N ARG A 220 9.50 8.45 -5.49
CA ARG A 220 8.56 8.89 -4.47
C ARG A 220 8.15 7.72 -3.58
N LEU A 221 7.91 8.05 -2.31
CA LEU A 221 7.54 7.16 -1.24
C LEU A 221 6.06 7.40 -0.91
N PRO A 222 5.13 6.52 -1.35
CA PRO A 222 3.70 6.72 -1.17
C PRO A 222 3.31 6.86 0.29
N VAL A 223 2.34 7.71 0.60
CA VAL A 223 1.73 7.74 1.94
C VAL A 223 0.93 6.45 2.17
N VAL A 224 0.99 5.92 3.38
CA VAL A 224 0.25 4.73 3.81
C VAL A 224 -0.27 4.94 5.23
N CYS A 225 -1.59 4.84 5.42
CA CYS A 225 -2.25 5.10 6.69
C CYS A 225 -3.14 3.92 7.12
N ILE A 226 -2.57 2.71 7.07
CA ILE A 226 -3.26 1.47 7.40
C ILE A 226 -3.02 1.18 8.88
N THR A 227 -3.93 1.64 9.74
CA THR A 227 -3.86 1.37 11.19
C THR A 227 -4.20 -0.08 11.52
N ALA A 228 -5.14 -0.69 10.79
CA ALA A 228 -5.47 -2.10 10.91
C ALA A 228 -5.91 -2.68 9.57
N SER A 229 -5.33 -3.82 9.19
CA SER A 229 -5.75 -4.63 8.05
C SER A 229 -5.66 -6.09 8.42
N LEU A 230 -6.79 -6.79 8.32
CA LEU A 230 -6.84 -8.24 8.48
C LEU A 230 -6.55 -8.92 7.14
N LEU A 231 -5.56 -9.79 7.12
CA LEU A 231 -5.11 -10.54 5.96
C LEU A 231 -4.99 -12.01 6.34
N ALA A 232 -4.95 -12.92 5.36
CA ALA A 232 -4.60 -14.32 5.66
C ALA A 232 -3.15 -14.41 6.17
N TRP A 233 -2.93 -15.19 7.23
CA TRP A 233 -1.59 -15.58 7.67
C TRP A 233 -0.94 -16.49 6.62
N LYS A 234 0.35 -16.30 6.36
CA LYS A 234 1.12 -17.07 5.36
C LYS A 234 2.23 -17.90 5.97
N GLY A 235 2.58 -17.68 7.23
CA GLY A 235 3.64 -18.44 7.89
C GLY A 235 3.21 -19.88 8.06
N LYS A 236 4.18 -20.80 7.97
CA LYS A 236 3.92 -22.22 8.22
C LYS A 236 3.35 -22.39 9.64
N PRO A 237 2.44 -23.35 9.88
CA PRO A 237 2.16 -23.78 11.24
C PRO A 237 3.50 -24.11 11.90
N GLU A 238 3.74 -23.62 13.13
CA GLU A 238 4.81 -24.21 13.94
C GLU A 238 4.57 -25.71 13.91
N GLN A 239 5.55 -26.47 13.42
CA GLN A 239 5.55 -27.90 13.67
C GLN A 239 5.47 -28.02 15.19
N ALA A 240 4.35 -28.53 15.68
CA ALA A 240 4.20 -28.86 17.08
C ALA A 240 5.45 -29.67 17.44
N ALA A 241 6.26 -29.15 18.36
CA ALA A 241 7.39 -29.89 18.88
C ALA A 241 6.85 -31.23 19.35
N THR A 242 7.12 -32.28 18.59
CA THR A 242 6.94 -33.65 19.02
C THR A 242 7.79 -33.82 20.26
N ALA A 243 7.11 -33.87 21.40
CA ALA A 243 7.66 -34.29 22.68
C ALA A 243 8.09 -35.77 22.61
#